data_AF-A0A4W5K9T6-F1
#
_entry.id   AF-A0A4W5K9T6-F1
#
_cell.length_a   1.000
_cell.length_b   1.000
_cell.length_c   1.000
_cell.angle_alpha   90.00
_cell.angle_beta   90.00
_cell.angle_gamma   90.00
#
_symmetry.space_group_name_H-M   'P 1'
#
loop_
_entity.id
_entity.type
_entity.pdbx_description
1 polymer ?
#
loop_
_entity_poly.entity_id
_entity_poly.type
_entity_poly.pdbx_seq_one_letter_code
_entity_poly.pdbx_strand_id
1 'polypeptide(L)'
;RPEEVLYQDSVLHYDDTGKWKERFVSFSKGVPARQRLLPTGGVVLTSEEKYTALVDKAFPDPKCLKEETSPPIVVVPSGQFPVYLRLPYRRDAYFSFSQEDRRAAFLSILTGCIRHQNHDPLRRLSCESQAFLKAIHFYREEKGHYESWDMLVGCEEQVLANLVLEELQPSLQTELLARLKGKKAGRKRVWFTTLEAAYDLVQDQLREGLKGLKEECKETARSHEALVRSDMDQIASSRAFLQAKLQASVSDPAVRFCSENVSPYLASILEELMSPVTEGFQGVRLLLEGEMNTLCLDFPEGGGQEGLNQMIENAVYTFKLLLQSSLKDNPSKLTSAMEKAKLRVLKQYDHDSSTVRKRIFHEALVDITLPAIRRNLAPAHKPVCTLVTFCLFISVITCYWTSTSLLITPTSSKWKTFMKIFY
;
A
#
# COMPACT_ATOMS: atom_id res chain seq x y z
N ARG A 1 -18.07 3.09 -15.69
CA ARG A 1 -17.24 3.91 -16.60
C ARG A 1 -16.50 2.94 -17.53
N PRO A 2 -16.36 3.21 -18.83
CA PRO A 2 -15.48 2.41 -19.67
C PRO A 2 -14.06 2.43 -19.09
N GLU A 3 -13.32 1.31 -19.22
CA GLU A 3 -11.93 1.23 -18.77
C GLU A 3 -11.08 2.17 -19.63
N GLU A 4 -10.59 3.25 -19.04
CA GLU A 4 -9.76 4.26 -19.73
C GLU A 4 -8.28 3.86 -19.65
N VAL A 5 -7.58 3.98 -20.78
CA VAL A 5 -6.14 3.70 -20.86
C VAL A 5 -5.38 4.88 -20.25
N LEU A 6 -4.69 4.64 -19.13
CA LEU A 6 -3.99 5.70 -18.39
C LEU A 6 -2.75 6.22 -19.12
N TYR A 7 -2.11 5.37 -19.94
CA TYR A 7 -0.95 5.73 -20.73
C TYR A 7 -0.75 4.76 -21.89
N GLN A 8 -0.33 5.32 -23.02
CA GLN A 8 -0.03 4.58 -24.24
C GLN A 8 0.99 5.36 -25.06
N ASP A 9 2.22 4.85 -25.17
CA ASP A 9 3.27 5.46 -26.00
C ASP A 9 4.33 4.41 -26.41
N SER A 10 5.11 4.76 -27.43
CA SER A 10 6.33 4.04 -27.79
C SER A 10 7.50 4.50 -26.90
N VAL A 11 8.10 3.58 -26.18
CA VAL A 11 9.20 3.83 -25.24
C VAL A 11 10.38 2.93 -25.58
N LEU A 12 11.60 3.44 -25.45
CA LEU A 12 12.79 2.62 -25.58
C LEU A 12 12.97 1.77 -24.32
N HIS A 13 12.86 0.45 -24.46
CA HIS A 13 12.95 -0.51 -23.35
C HIS A 13 14.16 -1.43 -23.54
N TYR A 14 14.91 -1.65 -22.46
CA TYR A 14 16.02 -2.60 -22.47
C TYR A 14 15.48 -4.02 -22.28
N ASP A 15 15.52 -4.82 -23.35
CA ASP A 15 14.92 -6.15 -23.32
C ASP A 15 15.88 -7.24 -22.81
N ASP A 16 15.34 -8.45 -22.62
CA ASP A 16 16.07 -9.62 -22.10
C ASP A 16 17.25 -10.05 -23.00
N THR A 17 17.30 -9.56 -24.26
CA THR A 17 18.42 -9.82 -25.16
C THR A 17 19.60 -8.87 -24.93
N GLY A 18 19.50 -7.98 -23.94
CA GLY A 18 20.51 -6.97 -23.63
C GLY A 18 20.56 -5.86 -24.66
N LYS A 19 19.43 -5.58 -25.33
CA LYS A 19 19.35 -4.57 -26.39
C LYS A 19 18.21 -3.60 -26.11
N TRP A 20 18.48 -2.33 -26.34
CA TRP A 20 17.44 -1.30 -26.38
C TRP A 20 16.58 -1.49 -27.63
N LYS A 21 15.27 -1.64 -27.43
CA LYS A 21 14.29 -1.76 -28.51
C LYS A 21 13.10 -0.89 -28.22
N GLU A 22 12.54 -0.29 -29.27
CA GLU A 22 11.29 0.42 -29.17
C GLU A 22 10.16 -0.56 -28.85
N ARG A 23 9.41 -0.26 -27.80
CA ARG A 23 8.30 -1.06 -27.31
C ARG A 23 7.10 -0.16 -27.07
N PHE A 24 5.96 -0.63 -27.53
CA PHE A 24 4.70 0.02 -27.22
C PHE A 24 4.27 -0.37 -25.81
N VAL A 25 4.17 0.61 -24.93
CA VAL A 25 3.75 0.43 -23.54
C VAL A 25 2.34 0.94 -23.40
N SER A 26 1.43 0.08 -22.92
CA SER A 26 0.06 0.46 -22.60
C SER A 26 -0.32 -0.04 -21.21
N PHE A 27 -0.99 0.82 -20.45
CA PHE A 27 -1.55 0.46 -19.14
C PHE A 27 -3.03 0.13 -19.29
N SER A 28 -3.35 -0.97 -20.01
CA SER A 28 -4.71 -1.44 -20.28
C SER A 28 -4.90 -2.94 -20.10
N LYS A 29 -6.13 -3.38 -19.84
CA LYS A 29 -6.54 -4.80 -19.85
C LYS A 29 -7.22 -5.11 -21.20
N GLY A 30 -6.48 -5.47 -22.23
CA GLY A 30 -7.12 -5.79 -23.52
C GLY A 30 -6.27 -6.63 -24.46
N VAL A 31 -5.21 -6.05 -25.00
CA VAL A 31 -4.35 -6.75 -25.96
C VAL A 31 -3.43 -7.71 -25.21
N PRO A 32 -3.22 -8.96 -25.69
CA PRO A 32 -2.20 -9.85 -25.13
C PRO A 32 -0.83 -9.18 -25.25
N ALA A 33 -0.33 -8.71 -24.10
CA ALA A 33 0.96 -8.06 -24.03
C ALA A 33 2.08 -9.11 -24.16
N ARG A 34 3.16 -8.74 -24.85
CA ARG A 34 4.39 -9.55 -24.89
C ARG A 34 4.96 -9.78 -23.49
N GLN A 35 4.82 -8.80 -22.62
CA GLN A 35 5.24 -8.85 -21.22
C GLN A 35 4.27 -8.01 -20.38
N ARG A 36 3.86 -8.55 -19.23
CA ARG A 36 3.07 -7.82 -18.23
C ARG A 36 3.98 -7.45 -17.07
N LEU A 37 4.17 -6.15 -16.86
CA LEU A 37 4.96 -5.64 -15.75
C LEU A 37 4.03 -5.31 -14.57
N LEU A 38 4.29 -5.92 -13.41
CA LEU A 38 3.57 -5.65 -12.17
C LEU A 38 4.47 -4.81 -11.25
N PRO A 39 4.30 -3.48 -11.19
CA PRO A 39 5.18 -2.59 -10.45
C PRO A 39 5.02 -2.63 -8.90
N THR A 40 4.29 -3.60 -8.34
CA THR A 40 4.16 -3.83 -6.89
C THR A 40 5.51 -3.81 -6.16
N GLY A 41 5.61 -3.04 -5.08
CA GLY A 41 6.83 -2.85 -4.29
C GLY A 41 7.98 -2.18 -5.04
N GLY A 42 7.73 -1.65 -6.24
CA GLY A 42 8.76 -1.09 -7.10
C GLY A 42 9.29 0.26 -6.62
N VAL A 43 10.56 0.50 -6.88
CA VAL A 43 11.23 1.80 -6.64
C VAL A 43 11.69 2.35 -7.97
N VAL A 44 11.32 3.60 -8.26
CA VAL A 44 11.67 4.28 -9.51
C VAL A 44 12.86 5.20 -9.27
N LEU A 45 13.87 5.09 -10.14
CA LEU A 45 15.09 5.87 -10.09
C LEU A 45 15.38 6.47 -11.47
N THR A 46 15.96 7.67 -11.47
CA THR A 46 16.32 8.41 -12.69
C THR A 46 17.82 8.65 -12.83
N SER A 47 18.60 8.31 -11.80
CA SER A 47 20.07 8.41 -11.78
C SER A 47 20.68 7.01 -11.75
N GLU A 48 21.69 6.83 -12.59
CA GLU A 48 22.46 5.58 -12.69
C GLU A 48 23.25 5.29 -11.42
N GLU A 49 23.78 6.33 -10.78
CA GLU A 49 24.53 6.23 -9.52
C GLU A 49 23.63 5.72 -8.39
N LYS A 50 22.43 6.29 -8.27
CA LYS A 50 21.44 5.86 -7.26
C LYS A 50 20.98 4.43 -7.51
N TYR A 51 20.74 4.06 -8.77
CA TYR A 51 20.39 2.69 -9.15
C TYR A 51 21.51 1.70 -8.81
N THR A 52 22.74 2.02 -9.20
CA THR A 52 23.90 1.17 -8.94
C THR A 52 24.14 1.01 -7.44
N ALA A 53 24.07 2.08 -6.65
CA ALA A 53 24.21 2.00 -5.19
C ALA A 53 23.16 1.07 -4.56
N LEU A 54 21.90 1.14 -5.02
CA LEU A 54 20.82 0.29 -4.53
C LEU A 54 21.05 -1.19 -4.90
N VAL A 55 21.48 -1.45 -6.13
CA VAL A 55 21.80 -2.81 -6.59
C VAL A 55 23.00 -3.38 -5.86
N ASP A 56 24.04 -2.57 -5.61
CA ASP A 56 25.22 -2.97 -4.86
C ASP A 56 24.88 -3.31 -3.42
N LYS A 57 24.01 -2.52 -2.77
CA LYS A 57 23.49 -2.82 -1.43
C LYS A 57 22.69 -4.13 -1.40
N ALA A 58 21.93 -4.42 -2.46
CA ALA A 58 21.12 -5.64 -2.57
C ALA A 58 21.94 -6.89 -2.99
N PHE A 59 23.17 -6.70 -3.47
CA PHE A 59 24.08 -7.79 -3.81
C PHE A 59 24.99 -8.11 -2.62
N PRO A 60 24.90 -9.32 -2.04
CA PRO A 60 25.71 -9.70 -0.90
C PRO A 60 27.14 -10.01 -1.36
N ASP A 61 28.03 -9.00 -1.30
CA ASP A 61 29.44 -9.14 -1.68
C ASP A 61 30.35 -9.20 -0.44
N PRO A 62 30.84 -10.39 -0.03
CA PRO A 62 31.74 -10.52 1.11
C PRO A 62 33.14 -9.93 0.87
N LYS A 63 33.47 -9.48 -0.35
CA LYS A 63 34.81 -8.99 -0.73
C LYS A 63 34.89 -7.49 -1.03
N CYS A 64 33.85 -6.72 -0.69
CA CYS A 64 33.73 -5.31 -1.04
C CYS A 64 34.60 -4.37 -0.16
N LEU A 65 35.92 -4.58 -0.15
CA LEU A 65 36.91 -3.66 0.43
C LEU A 65 37.73 -2.91 -0.63
N LYS A 66 37.48 -3.15 -1.92
CA LYS A 66 38.12 -2.42 -3.02
C LYS A 66 37.06 -1.93 -4.00
N GLU A 67 36.94 -0.61 -4.11
CA GLU A 67 36.21 0.08 -5.19
C GLU A 67 36.91 -0.23 -6.52
N GLU A 68 36.61 -1.37 -7.12
CA GLU A 68 36.74 -1.48 -8.56
C GLU A 68 35.47 -0.92 -9.20
N THR A 69 35.64 0.14 -10.00
CA THR A 69 34.60 0.73 -10.83
C THR A 69 34.11 -0.33 -11.82
N SER A 70 33.07 -1.08 -11.44
CA SER A 70 32.48 -2.08 -12.32
C SER A 70 31.66 -1.38 -13.41
N PRO A 71 31.72 -1.84 -14.67
CA PRO A 71 30.88 -1.28 -15.73
C PRO A 71 29.40 -1.40 -15.35
N PRO A 72 28.55 -0.45 -15.77
CA PRO A 72 27.16 -0.43 -15.39
C PRO A 72 26.42 -1.65 -15.94
N ILE A 73 25.38 -2.06 -15.23
CA ILE A 73 24.56 -3.24 -15.59
C ILE A 73 23.85 -3.00 -16.93
N VAL A 74 23.44 -1.75 -17.17
CA VAL A 74 22.80 -1.28 -18.39
C VAL A 74 23.49 0.01 -18.83
N VAL A 75 23.89 0.07 -20.10
CA VAL A 75 24.44 1.28 -20.71
C VAL A 75 23.31 2.03 -21.40
N VAL A 76 22.96 3.21 -20.89
CA VAL A 76 21.92 4.07 -21.45
C VAL A 76 22.47 4.81 -22.69
N PRO A 77 21.69 4.95 -23.77
CA PRO A 77 22.14 5.72 -24.94
C PRO A 77 22.41 7.19 -24.59
N SER A 78 23.46 7.77 -25.18
CA SER A 78 23.88 9.16 -24.90
C SER A 78 22.78 10.18 -25.22
N GLY A 79 22.62 11.19 -24.36
CA GLY A 79 21.63 12.26 -24.53
C GLY A 79 20.19 11.85 -24.26
N GLN A 80 19.96 10.67 -23.67
CA GLN A 80 18.63 10.21 -23.28
C GLN A 80 18.41 10.30 -21.76
N PHE A 81 17.15 10.28 -21.37
CA PHE A 81 16.69 10.39 -19.99
C PHE A 81 16.23 9.01 -19.49
N PRO A 82 16.99 8.32 -18.63
CA PRO A 82 16.66 6.98 -18.19
C PRO A 82 15.61 6.95 -17.07
N VAL A 83 14.93 5.81 -16.98
CA VAL A 83 14.07 5.41 -15.87
C VAL A 83 14.38 3.95 -15.52
N TYR A 84 14.82 3.73 -14.29
CA TYR A 84 15.10 2.43 -13.71
C TYR A 84 13.97 2.06 -12.77
N LEU A 85 13.31 0.92 -13.01
CA LEU A 85 12.33 0.35 -12.10
C LEU A 85 12.96 -0.87 -11.42
N ARG A 86 13.34 -0.68 -10.15
CA ARG A 86 13.78 -1.79 -9.29
C ARG A 86 12.55 -2.52 -8.77
N LEU A 87 12.52 -3.85 -8.89
CA LEU A 87 11.46 -4.67 -8.32
C LEU A 87 12.00 -5.59 -7.21
N PRO A 88 11.23 -5.83 -6.14
CA PRO A 88 11.60 -6.81 -5.13
C PRO A 88 11.58 -8.22 -5.72
N TYR A 89 12.69 -8.93 -5.54
CA TYR A 89 12.91 -10.33 -5.95
C TYR A 89 12.55 -10.67 -7.41
N ARG A 90 12.44 -9.66 -8.27
CA ARG A 90 12.05 -9.79 -9.68
C ARG A 90 13.01 -8.99 -10.54
N ARG A 91 12.98 -9.24 -11.86
CA ARG A 91 13.80 -8.48 -12.80
C ARG A 91 13.43 -7.01 -12.83
N ASP A 92 14.46 -6.18 -12.78
CA ASP A 92 14.35 -4.74 -12.97
C ASP A 92 13.97 -4.41 -14.42
N ALA A 93 13.16 -3.37 -14.60
CA ALA A 93 12.82 -2.85 -15.91
C ALA A 93 13.55 -1.52 -16.18
N TYR A 94 13.97 -1.31 -17.42
CA TYR A 94 14.74 -0.13 -17.81
C TYR A 94 14.10 0.53 -19.02
N PHE A 95 13.86 1.82 -18.90
CA PHE A 95 13.29 2.65 -19.95
C PHE A 95 14.19 3.83 -20.22
N SER A 96 14.13 4.35 -21.44
CA SER A 96 14.88 5.53 -21.84
C SER A 96 14.04 6.42 -22.76
N PHE A 97 14.14 7.73 -22.57
CA PHE A 97 13.32 8.73 -23.25
C PHE A 97 14.22 9.76 -23.93
N SER A 98 13.79 10.25 -25.10
CA SER A 98 14.49 11.34 -25.81
C SER A 98 14.19 12.73 -25.26
N GLN A 99 13.07 12.89 -24.54
CA GLN A 99 12.60 14.17 -24.00
C GLN A 99 12.30 14.03 -22.51
N GLU A 100 12.65 15.06 -21.74
CA GLU A 100 12.42 15.09 -20.30
C GLU A 100 10.94 15.14 -19.94
N ASP A 101 10.11 15.88 -20.69
CA ASP A 101 8.67 15.99 -20.44
C ASP A 101 7.96 14.64 -20.60
N ARG A 102 8.35 13.86 -21.63
CA ARG A 102 7.84 12.50 -21.83
C ARG A 102 8.25 11.57 -20.70
N ARG A 103 9.50 11.68 -20.25
CA ARG A 103 9.97 10.96 -19.05
C ARG A 103 9.13 11.35 -17.84
N ALA A 104 8.90 12.64 -17.60
CA ALA A 104 8.16 13.12 -16.44
C ALA A 104 6.70 12.62 -16.44
N ALA A 105 6.03 12.64 -17.60
CA ALA A 105 4.69 12.07 -17.76
C ALA A 105 4.68 10.55 -17.44
N PHE A 106 5.63 9.80 -18.00
CA PHE A 106 5.76 8.37 -17.72
C PHE A 106 6.05 8.09 -16.24
N LEU A 107 6.95 8.84 -15.61
CA LEU A 107 7.29 8.72 -14.19
C LEU A 107 6.08 8.98 -13.29
N SER A 108 5.30 10.02 -13.59
CA SER A 108 4.08 10.35 -12.85
C SER A 108 3.10 9.17 -12.86
N ILE A 109 2.87 8.61 -14.04
CA ILE A 109 1.92 7.50 -14.24
C ILE A 109 2.45 6.21 -13.61
N LEU A 110 3.72 5.86 -13.83
CA LEU A 110 4.36 4.68 -13.24
C LEU A 110 4.34 4.74 -11.70
N THR A 111 4.65 5.91 -11.13
CA THR A 111 4.57 6.14 -9.67
C THR A 111 3.13 6.01 -9.18
N GLY A 112 2.17 6.52 -9.95
CA GLY A 112 0.73 6.32 -9.72
C GLY A 112 0.35 4.83 -9.73
N CYS A 113 0.86 4.04 -10.68
CA CYS A 113 0.64 2.61 -10.76
C CYS A 113 1.27 1.84 -9.59
N ILE A 114 2.52 2.16 -9.21
CA ILE A 114 3.17 1.59 -8.03
C ILE A 114 2.32 1.88 -6.79
N ARG A 115 1.95 3.14 -6.58
CA ARG A 115 1.08 3.55 -5.48
C ARG A 115 -0.25 2.81 -5.51
N HIS A 116 -0.88 2.67 -6.66
CA HIS A 116 -2.16 1.99 -6.80
C HIS A 116 -2.06 0.49 -6.48
N GLN A 117 -0.99 -0.18 -6.92
CA GLN A 117 -0.78 -1.61 -6.65
C GLN A 117 -0.29 -1.89 -5.23
N ASN A 118 0.45 -0.95 -4.64
CA ASN A 118 0.82 -0.99 -3.22
C ASN A 118 -0.36 -0.58 -2.33
N HIS A 119 -1.31 0.20 -2.86
CA HIS A 119 -2.54 0.53 -2.18
C HIS A 119 -3.45 -0.69 -2.15
N ASP A 120 -3.77 -1.10 -0.94
CA ASP A 120 -3.62 -2.49 -0.55
C ASP A 120 -4.89 -3.35 -0.77
N PRO A 121 -4.80 -4.52 -1.42
CA PRO A 121 -5.83 -5.56 -1.36
C PRO A 121 -6.04 -6.14 0.05
N LEU A 122 -5.05 -6.08 0.94
CA LEU A 122 -5.07 -6.57 2.33
C LEU A 122 -5.70 -5.58 3.32
N ARG A 123 -5.72 -4.28 3.01
CA ARG A 123 -6.52 -3.25 3.69
C ARG A 123 -8.01 -3.37 3.40
N ARG A 124 -8.42 -4.29 2.52
CA ARG A 124 -9.81 -4.73 2.47
C ARG A 124 -10.17 -5.22 3.86
N LEU A 125 -11.20 -4.63 4.45
CA LEU A 125 -11.70 -4.94 5.80
C LEU A 125 -12.34 -6.35 5.90
N SER A 126 -11.93 -7.29 5.03
CA SER A 126 -12.37 -8.67 5.13
C SER A 126 -11.70 -9.33 6.33
N CYS A 127 -12.42 -10.24 6.98
CA CYS A 127 -11.90 -11.01 8.10
C CYS A 127 -10.66 -11.84 7.69
N GLU A 128 -10.65 -12.37 6.46
CA GLU A 128 -9.54 -13.14 5.91
C GLU A 128 -8.26 -12.32 5.82
N SER A 129 -8.33 -11.13 5.20
CA SER A 129 -7.15 -10.26 5.04
C SER A 129 -6.62 -9.77 6.38
N GLN A 130 -7.50 -9.48 7.35
CA GLN A 130 -7.07 -9.13 8.70
C GLN A 130 -6.41 -10.30 9.45
N ALA A 131 -6.96 -11.51 9.30
CA ALA A 131 -6.37 -12.71 9.90
C ALA A 131 -4.99 -12.99 9.29
N PHE A 132 -4.86 -12.88 7.97
CA PHE A 132 -3.60 -13.00 7.25
C PHE A 132 -2.56 -12.00 7.74
N LEU A 133 -2.89 -10.70 7.77
CA LEU A 133 -1.98 -9.65 8.25
C LEU A 133 -1.53 -9.91 9.70
N LYS A 134 -2.46 -10.28 10.59
CA LYS A 134 -2.14 -10.64 11.98
C LYS A 134 -1.21 -11.85 12.06
N ALA A 135 -1.41 -12.86 11.21
CA ALA A 135 -0.54 -14.03 11.16
C ALA A 135 0.88 -13.67 10.69
N ILE A 136 1.01 -12.82 9.66
CA ILE A 136 2.32 -12.32 9.19
C ILE A 136 3.03 -11.54 10.30
N HIS A 137 2.35 -10.60 10.96
CA HIS A 137 2.93 -9.84 12.06
C HIS A 137 3.37 -10.76 13.20
N PHE A 138 2.49 -11.68 13.63
CA PHE A 138 2.81 -12.61 14.71
C PHE A 138 4.04 -13.47 14.38
N TYR A 139 4.07 -14.03 13.17
CA TYR A 139 5.18 -14.85 12.71
C TYR A 139 6.52 -14.09 12.73
N ARG A 140 6.51 -12.83 12.26
CA ARG A 140 7.70 -11.95 12.30
C ARG A 140 8.12 -11.60 13.72
N GLU A 141 7.17 -11.30 14.60
CA GLU A 141 7.43 -10.98 16.01
C GLU A 141 8.03 -12.16 16.80
N GLU A 142 7.61 -13.39 16.49
CA GLU A 142 8.23 -14.59 17.05
C GLU A 142 9.70 -14.73 16.66
N LYS A 143 10.05 -14.28 15.45
CA LYS A 143 11.44 -14.17 14.97
C LYS A 143 12.20 -12.94 15.46
N GLY A 144 11.55 -12.08 16.26
CA GLY A 144 12.17 -10.88 16.81
C GLY A 144 12.09 -9.64 15.92
N HIS A 145 11.38 -9.72 14.80
CA HIS A 145 11.12 -8.59 13.90
C HIS A 145 9.81 -7.90 14.32
N TYR A 146 9.92 -6.71 14.89
CA TYR A 146 8.76 -5.95 15.41
C TYR A 146 8.43 -4.73 14.55
N GLU A 147 9.42 -4.24 13.81
CA GLU A 147 9.35 -3.06 12.97
C GLU A 147 8.39 -3.21 11.77
N SER A 148 7.99 -2.08 11.20
CA SER A 148 7.28 -2.05 9.93
C SER A 148 8.10 -2.75 8.85
N TRP A 149 7.41 -3.44 7.95
CA TRP A 149 8.06 -4.25 6.94
C TRP A 149 7.74 -3.74 5.54
N ASP A 150 8.76 -3.21 4.86
CA ASP A 150 8.62 -2.61 3.52
C ASP A 150 8.10 -3.60 2.47
N MET A 151 8.27 -4.90 2.72
CA MET A 151 7.83 -5.96 1.82
C MET A 151 6.40 -6.46 2.09
N LEU A 152 5.67 -5.80 3.00
CA LEU A 152 4.23 -5.97 3.19
C LEU A 152 3.46 -5.26 2.06
N VAL A 153 3.75 -5.64 0.80
CA VAL A 153 3.21 -5.03 -0.42
C VAL A 153 2.77 -6.11 -1.40
N GLY A 154 1.59 -5.91 -2.01
CA GLY A 154 1.02 -6.84 -2.99
C GLY A 154 -0.12 -7.69 -2.46
N CYS A 155 -0.44 -8.77 -3.17
CA CYS A 155 -1.43 -9.76 -2.72
C CYS A 155 -0.86 -10.70 -1.65
N GLU A 156 -1.74 -11.49 -1.01
CA GLU A 156 -1.38 -12.42 0.07
C GLU A 156 -0.26 -13.38 -0.34
N GLU A 157 -0.31 -13.91 -1.57
CA GLU A 157 0.72 -14.79 -2.13
C GLU A 157 2.06 -14.08 -2.29
N GLN A 158 2.06 -12.82 -2.76
CA GLN A 158 3.28 -12.03 -2.92
C GLN A 158 3.91 -11.70 -1.56
N VAL A 159 3.10 -11.35 -0.57
CA VAL A 159 3.56 -11.08 0.80
C VAL A 159 4.18 -12.33 1.42
N LEU A 160 3.55 -13.50 1.29
CA LEU A 160 4.15 -14.76 1.75
C LEU A 160 5.43 -15.10 1.01
N ALA A 161 5.46 -14.91 -0.31
CA ALA A 161 6.66 -15.15 -1.10
C ALA A 161 7.80 -14.22 -0.67
N ASN A 162 7.50 -12.95 -0.36
CA ASN A 162 8.47 -12.01 0.18
C ASN A 162 9.04 -12.48 1.52
N LEU A 163 8.18 -13.02 2.40
CA LEU A 163 8.57 -13.52 3.72
C LEU A 163 9.50 -14.74 3.58
N VAL A 164 9.10 -15.70 2.76
CA VAL A 164 9.90 -16.92 2.50
C VAL A 164 11.23 -16.56 1.87
N LEU A 165 11.27 -15.63 0.91
CA LEU A 165 12.54 -15.23 0.28
C LEU A 165 13.46 -14.48 1.24
N GLU A 166 12.94 -13.64 2.12
CA GLU A 166 13.74 -12.97 3.16
C GLU A 166 14.45 -13.98 4.07
N GLU A 167 13.81 -15.12 4.37
CA GLU A 167 14.38 -16.19 5.20
C GLU A 167 15.33 -17.12 4.46
N LEU A 168 15.02 -17.43 3.20
CA LEU A 168 15.87 -18.26 2.38
C LEU A 168 17.12 -17.51 1.94
N GLN A 169 17.07 -16.18 1.91
CA GLN A 169 18.14 -15.34 1.39
C GLN A 169 19.51 -15.62 2.06
N PRO A 170 19.68 -15.67 3.39
CA PRO A 170 20.97 -16.02 4.01
C PRO A 170 21.53 -17.39 3.59
N SER A 171 20.67 -18.40 3.46
CA SER A 171 21.06 -19.74 3.01
C SER A 171 21.45 -19.74 1.53
N LEU A 172 20.64 -19.11 0.68
CA LEU A 172 20.92 -18.93 -0.74
C LEU A 172 22.23 -18.17 -0.95
N GLN A 173 22.50 -17.14 -0.14
CA GLN A 173 23.76 -16.42 -0.16
C GLN A 173 24.93 -17.35 0.13
N THR A 174 24.86 -18.10 1.22
CA THR A 174 25.93 -19.00 1.66
C THR A 174 26.24 -20.08 0.61
N GLU A 175 25.20 -20.69 0.04
CA GLU A 175 25.35 -21.80 -0.90
C GLU A 175 25.70 -21.36 -2.33
N LEU A 176 25.15 -20.24 -2.80
CA LEU A 176 25.28 -19.81 -4.19
C LEU A 176 26.45 -18.85 -4.40
N LEU A 177 26.74 -17.92 -3.47
CA LEU A 177 27.75 -16.88 -3.72
C LEU A 177 29.13 -17.45 -4.00
N ALA A 178 29.54 -18.49 -3.26
CA ALA A 178 30.81 -19.18 -3.48
C ALA A 178 30.91 -19.86 -4.85
N ARG A 179 29.76 -20.18 -5.47
CA ARG A 179 29.65 -20.89 -6.75
C ARG A 179 29.54 -19.93 -7.94
N LEU A 180 29.25 -18.64 -7.71
CA LEU A 180 29.16 -17.63 -8.77
C LEU A 180 30.55 -17.33 -9.36
N LYS A 181 30.73 -17.68 -10.63
CA LYS A 181 31.96 -17.42 -11.39
C LYS A 181 31.84 -16.15 -12.23
N GLY A 182 32.96 -15.45 -12.44
CA GLY A 182 33.06 -14.29 -13.33
C GLY A 182 33.22 -12.94 -12.63
N LYS A 183 33.20 -11.85 -13.43
CA LYS A 183 33.34 -10.46 -12.95
C LYS A 183 32.13 -10.04 -12.10
N LYS A 184 32.30 -9.01 -11.25
CA LYS A 184 31.26 -8.49 -10.33
C LYS A 184 29.88 -8.29 -11.01
N ALA A 185 29.84 -7.61 -12.16
CA ALA A 185 28.61 -7.39 -12.91
C ALA A 185 27.93 -8.69 -13.39
N GLY A 186 28.71 -9.67 -13.84
CA GLY A 186 28.20 -10.99 -14.24
C GLY A 186 27.64 -11.77 -13.05
N ARG A 187 28.33 -11.75 -11.91
CA ARG A 187 27.86 -12.39 -10.66
C ARG A 187 26.55 -11.77 -10.18
N LYS A 188 26.43 -10.43 -10.19
CA LYS A 188 25.19 -9.71 -9.87
C LYS A 188 24.04 -10.15 -10.76
N ARG A 189 24.26 -10.23 -12.07
CA ARG A 189 23.24 -10.68 -13.03
C ARG A 189 22.75 -12.09 -12.69
N VAL A 190 23.67 -13.04 -12.53
CA VAL A 190 23.32 -14.42 -12.18
C VAL A 190 22.59 -14.46 -10.84
N TRP A 191 23.04 -13.72 -9.83
CA TRP A 191 22.40 -13.65 -8.52
C TRP A 191 20.94 -13.19 -8.60
N PHE A 192 20.66 -12.06 -9.26
CA PHE A 192 19.29 -11.56 -9.38
C PHE A 192 18.40 -12.45 -10.25
N THR A 193 18.94 -13.07 -11.31
CA THR A 193 18.20 -14.08 -12.10
C THR A 193 17.87 -15.32 -11.27
N THR A 194 18.78 -15.78 -10.41
CA THR A 194 18.50 -16.92 -9.51
C THR A 194 17.48 -16.55 -8.44
N LEU A 195 17.56 -15.35 -7.86
CA LEU A 195 16.56 -14.87 -6.91
C LEU A 195 15.17 -14.77 -7.54
N GLU A 196 15.08 -14.26 -8.77
CA GLU A 196 13.83 -14.22 -9.54
C GLU A 196 13.24 -15.62 -9.74
N ALA A 197 14.05 -16.57 -10.21
CA ALA A 197 13.59 -17.94 -10.41
C ALA A 197 13.14 -18.62 -9.09
N ALA A 198 13.83 -18.34 -7.98
CA ALA A 198 13.43 -18.83 -6.66
C ALA A 198 12.11 -18.19 -6.19
N TYR A 199 11.93 -16.88 -6.42
CA TYR A 199 10.70 -16.16 -6.09
C TYR A 199 9.49 -16.68 -6.88
N ASP A 200 9.66 -16.96 -8.16
CA ASP A 200 8.60 -17.54 -8.99
C ASP A 200 8.21 -18.94 -8.51
N LEU A 201 9.20 -19.79 -8.20
CA LEU A 201 8.96 -21.13 -7.67
C LEU A 201 8.23 -21.11 -6.31
N VAL A 202 8.64 -20.20 -5.42
CA VAL A 202 7.99 -20.00 -4.12
C VAL A 202 6.55 -19.53 -4.29
N GLN A 203 6.29 -18.56 -5.18
CA GLN A 203 4.93 -18.10 -5.47
C GLN A 203 4.03 -19.23 -5.99
N ASP A 204 4.54 -20.05 -6.91
CA ASP A 204 3.77 -21.15 -7.48
C ASP A 204 3.41 -22.19 -6.41
N GLN A 205 4.34 -22.52 -5.52
CA GLN A 205 4.09 -23.43 -4.40
C GLN A 205 3.09 -22.84 -3.39
N LEU A 206 3.21 -21.55 -3.07
CA LEU A 206 2.35 -20.87 -2.11
C LEU A 206 0.92 -20.67 -2.63
N ARG A 207 0.73 -20.49 -3.93
CA ARG A 207 -0.58 -20.20 -4.52
C ARG A 207 -1.61 -21.28 -4.20
N GLU A 208 -1.28 -22.54 -4.47
CA GLU A 208 -2.20 -23.65 -4.22
C GLU A 208 -2.34 -23.94 -2.71
N GLY A 209 -1.24 -23.86 -1.95
CA GLY A 209 -1.25 -24.06 -0.51
C GLY A 209 -2.10 -23.04 0.24
N LEU A 210 -1.94 -21.74 -0.09
CA LEU A 210 -2.72 -20.66 0.50
C LEU A 210 -4.20 -20.78 0.14
N LYS A 211 -4.50 -21.08 -1.13
CA LYS A 211 -5.87 -21.28 -1.59
C LYS A 211 -6.56 -22.41 -0.82
N GLY A 212 -5.88 -23.56 -0.67
CA GLY A 212 -6.38 -24.69 0.11
C GLY A 212 -6.64 -24.31 1.58
N LEU A 213 -5.67 -23.67 2.23
CA LEU A 213 -5.78 -23.22 3.62
C LEU A 213 -6.96 -22.25 3.81
N LYS A 214 -7.16 -21.30 2.89
CA LYS A 214 -8.28 -20.35 2.99
C LYS A 214 -9.63 -21.04 2.91
N GLU A 215 -9.78 -22.04 2.04
CA GLU A 215 -11.03 -22.80 1.96
C GLU A 215 -11.28 -23.66 3.22
N GLU A 216 -10.24 -24.27 3.78
CA GLU A 216 -10.32 -24.99 5.06
C GLU A 216 -10.72 -24.07 6.21
N CYS A 217 -10.12 -22.88 6.29
CA CYS A 217 -10.49 -21.86 7.28
C CYS A 217 -11.95 -21.42 7.13
N LYS A 218 -12.44 -21.22 5.90
CA LYS A 218 -13.83 -20.87 5.64
C LYS A 218 -14.81 -21.95 6.06
N GLU A 219 -14.51 -23.22 5.77
CA GLU A 219 -15.35 -24.35 6.19
C GLU A 219 -15.39 -24.45 7.72
N THR A 220 -14.22 -24.34 8.36
CA THR A 220 -14.11 -24.35 9.82
C THR A 220 -14.84 -23.17 10.46
N ALA A 221 -14.76 -21.98 9.87
CA ALA A 221 -15.48 -20.81 10.36
C ALA A 221 -17.00 -21.01 10.25
N ARG A 222 -17.48 -21.58 9.13
CA ARG A 222 -18.89 -21.92 8.93
C ARG A 222 -19.37 -22.97 9.94
N SER A 223 -18.59 -24.02 10.20
CA SER A 223 -18.98 -25.08 11.13
C SER A 223 -19.08 -24.59 12.58
N HIS A 224 -18.27 -23.60 12.97
CA HIS A 224 -18.26 -23.05 14.34
C HIS A 224 -19.13 -21.80 14.51
N GLU A 225 -19.73 -21.26 13.45
CA GLU A 225 -20.48 -20.00 13.51
C GLU A 225 -21.61 -20.04 14.54
N ALA A 226 -22.39 -21.12 14.57
CA ALA A 226 -23.50 -21.29 15.51
C ALA A 226 -23.03 -21.35 16.97
N LEU A 227 -21.93 -22.07 17.23
CA LEU A 227 -21.35 -22.21 18.57
C LEU A 227 -20.76 -20.89 19.06
N VAL A 228 -20.02 -20.19 18.21
CA VAL A 228 -19.48 -18.86 18.53
C VAL A 228 -20.62 -17.90 18.86
N ARG A 229 -21.71 -17.94 18.07
CA ARG A 229 -22.87 -17.09 18.28
C ARG A 229 -23.61 -17.41 19.59
N SER A 230 -23.76 -18.68 19.96
CA SER A 230 -24.40 -19.05 21.23
C SER A 230 -23.54 -18.66 22.44
N ASP A 231 -22.22 -18.72 22.29
CA ASP A 231 -21.27 -18.52 23.39
C ASP A 231 -20.67 -17.11 23.43
N MET A 232 -21.23 -16.15 22.67
CA MET A 232 -20.67 -14.80 22.52
C MET A 232 -20.45 -14.10 23.86
N ASP A 233 -21.38 -14.24 24.80
CA ASP A 233 -21.29 -13.59 26.10
C ASP A 233 -20.20 -14.23 26.98
N GLN A 234 -20.06 -15.56 26.91
CA GLN A 234 -18.99 -16.29 27.59
C GLN A 234 -17.62 -15.95 26.99
N ILE A 235 -17.52 -15.85 25.66
CA ILE A 235 -16.30 -15.44 24.94
C ILE A 235 -15.94 -14.01 25.33
N ALA A 236 -16.91 -13.09 25.36
CA ALA A 236 -16.68 -11.70 25.77
C ALA A 236 -16.23 -11.60 27.23
N SER A 237 -16.85 -12.37 28.13
CA SER A 237 -16.49 -12.42 29.55
C SER A 237 -15.09 -12.99 29.77
N SER A 238 -14.76 -14.08 29.08
CA SER A 238 -13.42 -14.70 29.10
C SER A 238 -12.36 -13.74 28.58
N ARG A 239 -12.64 -13.06 27.46
CA ARG A 239 -11.75 -12.03 26.90
C ARG A 239 -11.53 -10.88 27.89
N ALA A 240 -12.58 -10.37 28.52
CA ALA A 240 -12.48 -9.29 29.50
C ALA A 240 -11.64 -9.70 30.71
N PHE A 241 -11.83 -10.93 31.21
CA PHE A 241 -11.04 -11.49 32.30
C PHE A 241 -9.55 -11.63 31.93
N LEU A 242 -9.24 -12.19 30.77
CA LEU A 242 -7.87 -12.33 30.27
C LEU A 242 -7.23 -10.96 30.05
N GLN A 243 -7.97 -10.01 29.47
CA GLN A 243 -7.51 -8.64 29.28
C GLN A 243 -7.16 -7.99 30.63
N ALA A 244 -8.00 -8.13 31.66
CA ALA A 244 -7.73 -7.58 32.99
C ALA A 244 -6.45 -8.17 33.61
N LYS A 245 -6.25 -9.49 33.51
CA LYS A 245 -5.03 -10.15 33.99
C LYS A 245 -3.79 -9.70 33.23
N LEU A 246 -3.86 -9.66 31.91
CA LEU A 246 -2.75 -9.19 31.07
C LEU A 246 -2.42 -7.73 31.37
N GLN A 247 -3.44 -6.88 31.44
CA GLN A 247 -3.28 -5.47 31.78
C GLN A 247 -2.59 -5.31 33.14
N ALA A 248 -3.01 -6.04 34.18
CA ALA A 248 -2.36 -6.00 35.49
C ALA A 248 -0.86 -6.40 35.43
N SER A 249 -0.50 -7.33 34.56
CA SER A 249 0.90 -7.76 34.39
C SER A 249 1.75 -6.77 33.58
N VAL A 250 1.19 -6.17 32.53
CA VAL A 250 1.97 -5.37 31.56
C VAL A 250 1.91 -3.87 31.80
N SER A 251 0.94 -3.37 32.57
CA SER A 251 0.68 -1.92 32.69
C SER A 251 1.89 -1.15 33.24
N ASP A 252 2.42 -1.54 34.41
CA ASP A 252 3.52 -0.79 35.03
C ASP A 252 4.79 -0.78 34.16
N PRO A 253 5.25 -1.92 33.60
CA PRO A 253 6.36 -1.92 32.65
C PRO A 253 6.09 -1.09 31.39
N ALA A 254 4.88 -1.19 30.82
CA ALA A 254 4.52 -0.45 29.60
C ALA A 254 4.46 1.05 29.84
N VAL A 255 3.83 1.50 30.94
CA VAL A 255 3.73 2.92 31.30
C VAL A 255 5.11 3.50 31.55
N ARG A 256 5.97 2.80 32.31
CA ARG A 256 7.35 3.23 32.56
C ARG A 256 8.12 3.39 31.26
N PHE A 257 8.10 2.37 30.40
CA PHE A 257 8.78 2.43 29.10
C PHE A 257 8.24 3.57 28.24
N CYS A 258 6.93 3.75 28.17
CA CYS A 258 6.31 4.84 27.42
C CYS A 258 6.73 6.21 27.96
N SER A 259 6.74 6.43 29.27
CA SER A 259 7.15 7.72 29.84
C SER A 259 8.61 8.05 29.59
N GLU A 260 9.49 7.05 29.61
CA GLU A 260 10.93 7.25 29.50
C GLU A 260 11.42 7.26 28.05
N ASN A 261 10.83 6.45 27.16
CA ASN A 261 11.39 6.14 25.84
C ASN A 261 10.45 6.48 24.67
N VAL A 262 9.17 6.79 24.92
CA VAL A 262 8.21 7.15 23.86
C VAL A 262 7.79 8.61 23.99
N SER A 263 7.25 8.99 25.15
CA SER A 263 6.71 10.32 25.43
C SER A 263 7.66 11.48 25.09
N PRO A 264 8.99 11.39 25.34
CA PRO A 264 9.91 12.47 25.00
C PRO A 264 10.01 12.77 23.50
N TYR A 265 9.73 11.78 22.64
CA TYR A 265 9.89 11.89 21.19
C TYR A 265 8.57 12.09 20.43
N LEU A 266 7.42 11.85 21.08
CA LEU A 266 6.10 11.92 20.44
C LEU A 266 5.83 13.26 19.75
N ALA A 267 6.20 14.37 20.40
CA ALA A 267 5.97 15.71 19.83
C ALA A 267 6.77 15.93 18.54
N SER A 268 8.04 15.55 18.54
CA SER A 268 8.92 15.66 17.36
C SER A 268 8.45 14.75 16.22
N ILE A 269 8.08 13.51 16.52
CA ILE A 269 7.53 12.58 15.50
C ILE A 269 6.23 13.15 14.91
N LEU A 270 5.34 13.69 15.75
CA LEU A 270 4.09 14.27 15.30
C LEU A 270 4.34 15.50 14.41
N GLU A 271 5.29 16.37 14.77
CA GLU A 271 5.64 17.55 13.98
C GLU A 271 6.14 17.18 12.57
N GLU A 272 7.05 16.22 12.47
CA GLU A 272 7.57 15.68 11.21
C GLU A 272 6.47 15.05 10.34
N LEU A 273 5.47 14.42 10.96
CA LEU A 273 4.31 13.86 10.24
C LEU A 273 3.29 14.92 9.82
N MET A 274 3.08 15.95 10.65
CA MET A 274 1.99 16.92 10.46
C MET A 274 2.17 17.78 9.22
N SER A 275 3.39 18.28 8.94
CA SER A 275 3.68 19.13 7.78
C SER A 275 3.35 18.46 6.45
N PRO A 276 3.96 17.31 6.07
CA PRO A 276 3.74 16.70 4.76
C PRO A 276 2.29 16.22 4.57
N VAL A 277 1.66 15.72 5.64
CA VAL A 277 0.25 15.31 5.57
C VAL A 277 -0.65 16.54 5.38
N THR A 278 -0.46 17.61 6.16
CA THR A 278 -1.28 18.82 6.04
C THR A 278 -1.11 19.50 4.69
N GLU A 279 0.12 19.58 4.19
CA GLU A 279 0.43 20.10 2.85
C GLU A 279 -0.25 19.26 1.76
N GLY A 280 -0.22 17.93 1.87
CA GLY A 280 -0.92 17.05 0.94
C GLY A 280 -2.44 17.31 0.88
N PHE A 281 -3.09 17.43 2.05
CA PHE A 281 -4.52 17.76 2.11
C PHE A 281 -4.82 19.16 1.59
N GLN A 282 -3.95 20.14 1.85
CA GLN A 282 -4.10 21.49 1.33
C GLN A 282 -3.93 21.52 -0.20
N GLY A 283 -2.97 20.78 -0.74
CA GLY A 283 -2.77 20.63 -2.19
C GLY A 283 -4.00 20.05 -2.88
N VAL A 284 -4.57 18.98 -2.34
CA VAL A 284 -5.83 18.40 -2.86
C VAL A 284 -6.99 19.39 -2.78
N ARG A 285 -7.08 20.18 -1.69
CA ARG A 285 -8.11 21.21 -1.56
C ARG A 285 -8.01 22.27 -2.65
N LEU A 286 -6.79 22.77 -2.90
CA LEU A 286 -6.52 23.79 -3.92
C LEU A 286 -6.80 23.27 -5.34
N LEU A 287 -6.40 22.03 -5.64
CA LEU A 287 -6.73 21.38 -6.91
C LEU A 287 -8.24 21.25 -7.09
N LEU A 288 -8.94 20.76 -6.06
CA LEU A 288 -10.40 20.63 -6.09
C LEU A 288 -11.09 21.98 -6.31
N GLU A 289 -10.65 23.02 -5.62
CA GLU A 289 -11.16 24.39 -5.81
C GLU A 289 -10.88 24.92 -7.22
N GLY A 290 -9.67 24.72 -7.75
CA GLY A 290 -9.29 25.11 -9.11
C GLY A 290 -10.14 24.43 -10.19
N GLU A 291 -10.34 23.12 -10.08
CA GLU A 291 -11.21 22.34 -10.99
C GLU A 291 -12.67 22.83 -10.92
N MET A 292 -13.22 23.04 -9.72
CA MET A 292 -14.57 23.57 -9.57
C MET A 292 -14.70 25.00 -10.09
N ASN A 293 -13.69 25.85 -9.92
CA ASN A 293 -13.67 27.20 -10.47
C ASN A 293 -13.64 27.19 -12.00
N THR A 294 -12.81 26.32 -12.58
CA THR A 294 -12.72 26.14 -14.04
C THR A 294 -14.06 25.69 -14.60
N LEU A 295 -14.69 24.69 -13.97
CA LEU A 295 -16.05 24.31 -14.30
C LEU A 295 -17.01 25.51 -14.21
N CYS A 296 -17.02 26.27 -13.11
CA CYS A 296 -17.87 27.46 -12.98
C CYS A 296 -17.67 28.52 -14.07
N LEU A 297 -16.46 28.67 -14.62
CA LEU A 297 -16.12 29.67 -15.64
C LEU A 297 -16.40 29.19 -17.07
N ASP A 298 -16.21 27.90 -17.35
CA ASP A 298 -16.36 27.31 -18.69
C ASP A 298 -17.83 27.14 -19.12
N PHE A 299 -18.79 27.52 -18.28
CA PHE A 299 -20.21 27.53 -18.66
C PHE A 299 -20.54 28.77 -19.50
N PRO A 300 -20.85 28.64 -20.80
CA PRO A 300 -21.22 29.79 -21.59
C PRO A 300 -22.56 30.37 -21.09
N GLU A 301 -22.63 31.69 -20.95
CA GLU A 301 -23.89 32.43 -20.78
C GLU A 301 -24.78 32.16 -22.02
N GLY A 302 -25.57 31.07 -21.98
CA GLY A 302 -26.37 30.58 -23.11
C GLY A 302 -26.27 29.08 -23.41
N GLY A 303 -25.47 28.31 -22.66
CA GLY A 303 -25.38 26.86 -22.82
C GLY A 303 -26.71 26.16 -22.50
N GLY A 304 -27.31 25.48 -23.49
CA GLY A 304 -28.52 24.69 -23.31
C GLY A 304 -28.33 23.45 -22.41
N GLN A 305 -29.37 22.65 -22.28
CA GLN A 305 -29.43 21.45 -21.41
C GLN A 305 -28.28 20.44 -21.67
N GLU A 306 -27.74 20.40 -22.89
CA GLU A 306 -26.64 19.51 -23.28
C GLU A 306 -25.30 19.92 -22.65
N GLY A 307 -24.99 21.23 -22.62
CA GLY A 307 -23.78 21.75 -21.96
C GLY A 307 -23.80 21.52 -20.45
N LEU A 308 -24.99 21.62 -19.84
CA LEU A 308 -25.22 21.31 -18.43
C LEU A 308 -24.97 19.82 -18.11
N ASN A 309 -25.43 18.91 -18.97
CA ASN A 309 -25.23 17.47 -18.79
C ASN A 309 -23.75 17.09 -18.89
N GLN A 310 -23.01 17.63 -19.87
CA GLN A 310 -21.58 17.39 -20.03
C GLN A 310 -20.78 17.88 -18.81
N MET A 311 -21.13 19.05 -18.29
CA MET A 311 -20.51 19.62 -17.09
C MET A 311 -20.79 18.78 -15.83
N ILE A 312 -22.02 18.31 -15.67
CA ILE A 312 -22.41 17.39 -14.60
C ILE A 312 -21.63 16.07 -14.72
N GLU A 313 -21.26 15.62 -15.90
CA GLU A 313 -20.40 14.46 -16.10
C GLU A 313 -18.94 14.71 -15.72
N ASN A 314 -18.43 15.91 -16.01
CA ASN A 314 -17.05 16.32 -15.72
C ASN A 314 -16.83 16.75 -14.26
N ALA A 315 -17.90 17.03 -13.51
CA ALA A 315 -17.84 17.44 -12.11
C ALA A 315 -17.39 16.31 -11.15
N VAL A 316 -16.65 16.70 -10.10
CA VAL A 316 -16.35 15.81 -8.97
C VAL A 316 -17.66 15.32 -8.33
N TYR A 317 -17.74 14.05 -7.94
CA TYR A 317 -18.99 13.37 -7.60
C TYR A 317 -19.86 14.12 -6.56
N THR A 318 -19.29 14.62 -5.47
CA THR A 318 -20.06 15.35 -4.43
C THR A 318 -20.57 16.71 -4.96
N PHE A 319 -19.77 17.40 -5.77
CA PHE A 319 -20.18 18.63 -6.43
C PHE A 319 -21.32 18.35 -7.41
N LYS A 320 -21.18 17.30 -8.25
CA LYS A 320 -22.21 16.80 -9.16
C LYS A 320 -23.55 16.56 -8.44
N LEU A 321 -23.55 15.84 -7.33
CA LEU A 321 -24.77 15.57 -6.56
C LEU A 321 -25.43 16.84 -6.01
N LEU A 322 -24.64 17.76 -5.46
CA LEU A 322 -25.15 19.01 -4.90
C LEU A 322 -25.69 19.95 -5.99
N LEU A 323 -25.06 19.97 -7.17
CA LEU A 323 -25.55 20.69 -8.34
C LEU A 323 -26.88 20.12 -8.82
N GLN A 324 -26.97 18.80 -8.99
CA GLN A 324 -28.21 18.14 -9.39
C GLN A 324 -29.36 18.40 -8.43
N SER A 325 -29.10 18.41 -7.12
CA SER A 325 -30.11 18.76 -6.12
C SER A 325 -30.53 20.23 -6.23
N SER A 326 -29.58 21.15 -6.36
CA SER A 326 -29.85 22.59 -6.38
C SER A 326 -30.61 23.03 -7.64
N LEU A 327 -30.38 22.35 -8.77
CA LEU A 327 -31.04 22.63 -10.04
C LEU A 327 -32.47 22.11 -10.12
N LYS A 328 -32.80 21.05 -9.37
CA LYS A 328 -34.19 20.62 -9.19
C LYS A 328 -35.01 21.67 -8.44
N ASP A 329 -34.38 22.39 -7.53
CA ASP A 329 -35.06 23.37 -6.67
C ASP A 329 -35.20 24.75 -7.35
N ASN A 330 -34.21 25.20 -8.15
CA ASN A 330 -34.26 26.52 -8.82
C ASN A 330 -33.43 26.55 -10.14
N PRO A 331 -34.05 26.34 -11.31
CA PRO A 331 -33.33 26.23 -12.60
C PRO A 331 -32.79 27.56 -13.17
N SER A 332 -33.29 28.71 -12.73
CA SER A 332 -32.94 30.03 -13.31
C SER A 332 -31.70 30.71 -12.70
N LYS A 333 -31.03 30.08 -11.73
CA LYS A 333 -29.92 30.68 -10.96
C LYS A 333 -28.69 29.78 -10.86
N LEU A 334 -28.31 29.16 -11.98
CA LEU A 334 -27.24 28.18 -12.09
C LEU A 334 -25.91 28.65 -11.48
N THR A 335 -25.40 29.83 -11.86
CA THR A 335 -24.11 30.36 -11.35
C THR A 335 -24.08 30.48 -9.82
N SER A 336 -25.17 30.99 -9.21
CA SER A 336 -25.28 31.10 -7.75
C SER A 336 -25.43 29.73 -7.07
N ALA A 337 -26.12 28.78 -7.72
CA ALA A 337 -26.27 27.42 -7.23
C ALA A 337 -24.93 26.67 -7.26
N MET A 338 -24.12 26.90 -8.30
CA MET A 338 -22.78 26.37 -8.44
C MET A 338 -21.83 26.91 -7.39
N GLU A 339 -21.81 28.22 -7.18
CA GLU A 339 -20.96 28.83 -6.16
C GLU A 339 -21.33 28.33 -4.75
N LYS A 340 -22.63 28.21 -4.46
CA LYS A 340 -23.12 27.64 -3.20
C LYS A 340 -22.77 26.16 -3.05
N ALA A 341 -22.86 25.37 -4.12
CA ALA A 341 -22.45 23.97 -4.11
C ALA A 341 -20.94 23.84 -3.88
N LYS A 342 -20.12 24.66 -4.53
CA LYS A 342 -18.67 24.72 -4.37
C LYS A 342 -18.28 24.99 -2.91
N LEU A 343 -18.83 26.06 -2.32
CA LEU A 343 -18.56 26.41 -0.91
C LEU A 343 -19.00 25.31 0.06
N ARG A 344 -20.10 24.61 -0.24
CA ARG A 344 -20.54 23.44 0.56
C ARG A 344 -19.57 22.28 0.46
N VAL A 345 -19.08 21.96 -0.74
CA VAL A 345 -18.08 20.90 -0.96
C VAL A 345 -16.79 21.23 -0.21
N LEU A 346 -16.26 22.45 -0.36
CA LEU A 346 -15.02 22.87 0.29
C LEU A 346 -15.16 22.84 1.83
N LYS A 347 -16.27 23.34 2.37
CA LYS A 347 -16.52 23.28 3.82
C LYS A 347 -16.61 21.84 4.34
N GLN A 348 -17.25 20.95 3.58
CA GLN A 348 -17.32 19.53 3.94
C GLN A 348 -15.94 18.87 3.89
N TYR A 349 -15.16 19.15 2.84
CA TYR A 349 -13.79 18.69 2.71
C TYR A 349 -12.90 19.16 3.87
N ASP A 350 -13.00 20.44 4.28
CA ASP A 350 -12.22 20.99 5.39
C ASP A 350 -12.54 20.28 6.72
N HIS A 351 -13.82 19.96 6.96
CA HIS A 351 -14.24 19.19 8.13
C HIS A 351 -13.75 17.74 8.08
N ASP A 352 -13.94 17.05 6.95
CA ASP A 352 -13.59 15.64 6.79
C ASP A 352 -12.08 15.44 6.80
N SER A 353 -11.32 16.31 6.13
CA SER A 353 -9.85 16.28 6.12
C SER A 353 -9.26 16.43 7.53
N SER A 354 -9.86 17.24 8.41
CA SER A 354 -9.43 17.33 9.81
C SER A 354 -9.60 15.99 10.54
N THR A 355 -10.73 15.33 10.34
CA THR A 355 -11.01 14.01 10.94
C THR A 355 -10.08 12.93 10.41
N VAL A 356 -9.84 12.90 9.10
CA VAL A 356 -8.95 11.93 8.45
C VAL A 356 -7.50 12.16 8.86
N ARG A 357 -7.01 13.40 8.89
CA ARG A 357 -5.65 13.72 9.35
C ARG A 357 -5.39 13.25 10.78
N LYS A 358 -6.34 13.50 11.70
CA LYS A 358 -6.23 12.99 13.09
C LYS A 358 -6.10 11.47 13.14
N ARG A 359 -6.86 10.75 12.31
CA ARG A 359 -6.76 9.29 12.21
C ARG A 359 -5.39 8.86 11.67
N ILE A 360 -4.91 9.48 10.59
CA ILE A 360 -3.59 9.20 10.00
C ILE A 360 -2.48 9.40 11.02
N PHE A 361 -2.50 10.52 11.77
CA PHE A 361 -1.50 10.77 12.80
C PHE A 361 -1.56 9.73 13.93
N HIS A 362 -2.75 9.39 14.40
CA HIS A 362 -2.91 8.38 15.44
C HIS A 362 -2.41 7.00 14.98
N GLU A 363 -2.81 6.55 13.79
CA GLU A 363 -2.37 5.27 13.22
C GLU A 363 -0.86 5.25 13.02
N ALA A 364 -0.27 6.30 12.43
CA ALA A 364 1.17 6.39 12.23
C ALA A 364 1.96 6.40 13.55
N LEU A 365 1.50 7.12 14.56
CA LEU A 365 2.14 7.12 15.88
C LEU A 365 2.10 5.74 16.54
N VAL A 366 0.97 5.03 16.43
CA VAL A 366 0.86 3.65 16.93
C VAL A 366 1.81 2.73 16.16
N ASP A 367 1.84 2.80 14.83
CA ASP A 367 2.70 1.96 13.99
C ASP A 367 4.20 2.20 14.24
N ILE A 368 4.60 3.45 14.56
CA ILE A 368 5.98 3.80 14.89
C ILE A 368 6.37 3.33 16.30
N THR A 369 5.48 3.50 17.29
CA THR A 369 5.84 3.34 18.70
C THR A 369 5.56 1.94 19.26
N LEU A 370 4.49 1.28 18.80
CA LEU A 370 4.07 -0.03 19.30
C LEU A 370 5.15 -1.12 19.11
N PRO A 371 5.89 -1.20 17.99
CA PRO A 371 7.02 -2.11 17.84
C PRO A 371 8.05 -2.01 18.95
N ALA A 372 8.44 -0.78 19.34
CA ALA A 372 9.44 -0.56 20.37
C ALA A 372 8.94 -1.02 21.75
N ILE A 373 7.67 -0.72 22.06
CA ILE A 373 7.01 -1.16 23.28
C ILE A 373 6.95 -2.69 23.33
N ARG A 374 6.48 -3.34 22.25
CA ARG A 374 6.40 -4.81 22.17
C ARG A 374 7.75 -5.48 22.31
N ARG A 375 8.79 -4.97 21.63
CA ARG A 375 10.16 -5.49 21.73
C ARG A 375 10.70 -5.40 23.16
N ASN A 376 10.42 -4.31 23.87
CA ASN A 376 10.86 -4.12 25.26
C ASN A 376 10.11 -5.05 26.24
N LEU A 377 8.81 -5.25 26.05
CA LEU A 377 7.99 -6.08 26.92
C LEU A 377 8.12 -7.59 26.66
N ALA A 378 8.56 -7.97 25.45
CA ALA A 378 8.63 -9.36 25.01
C ALA A 378 9.43 -10.29 25.93
N PRO A 379 10.64 -9.98 26.42
CA PRO A 379 11.43 -10.91 27.24
C PRO A 379 10.73 -11.32 28.54
N ALA A 380 10.02 -10.38 29.18
CA ALA A 380 9.31 -10.64 30.44
C ALA A 380 7.97 -11.34 30.24
N HIS A 381 7.36 -11.22 29.06
CA HIS A 381 5.97 -11.65 28.83
C HIS A 381 5.82 -12.75 27.78
N LYS A 382 6.78 -12.99 26.88
CA LYS A 382 6.76 -14.16 25.96
C LYS A 382 6.61 -15.49 26.69
N PRO A 383 7.36 -15.82 27.77
CA PRO A 383 7.21 -17.10 28.46
C PRO A 383 5.90 -17.22 29.26
N VAL A 384 5.26 -16.10 29.61
CA VAL A 384 3.95 -16.05 30.30
C VAL A 384 2.79 -16.08 29.29
N CYS A 385 3.00 -15.51 28.10
CA CYS A 385 2.03 -15.37 27.01
C CYS A 385 2.14 -16.45 25.93
N THR A 386 3.01 -17.46 26.06
CA THR A 386 2.95 -18.69 25.24
C THR A 386 1.61 -19.42 25.37
N LEU A 387 0.86 -19.17 26.46
CA LEU A 387 -0.55 -19.55 26.63
C LEU A 387 -1.54 -18.65 25.86
N VAL A 388 -1.16 -17.41 25.55
CA VAL A 388 -1.95 -16.40 24.79
C VAL A 388 -1.76 -16.57 23.27
N THR A 389 -0.78 -17.36 22.83
CA THR A 389 -0.71 -17.87 21.45
C THR A 389 -2.02 -18.59 21.05
N PHE A 390 -2.71 -19.19 22.02
CA PHE A 390 -4.07 -19.73 21.87
C PHE A 390 -5.16 -18.64 21.73
N CYS A 391 -4.95 -17.44 22.30
CA CYS A 391 -5.88 -16.31 22.21
C CYS A 391 -5.75 -15.50 20.90
N LEU A 392 -4.62 -15.58 20.19
CA LEU A 392 -4.52 -15.10 18.82
C LEU A 392 -5.38 -15.97 17.87
N PHE A 393 -5.47 -17.27 18.14
CA PHE A 393 -6.45 -18.16 17.51
C PHE A 393 -7.90 -17.73 17.81
N ILE A 394 -8.20 -17.33 19.06
CA ILE A 394 -9.51 -16.77 19.44
C ILE A 394 -9.75 -15.38 18.80
N SER A 395 -8.69 -14.61 18.53
CA SER A 395 -8.78 -13.31 17.83
C SER A 395 -9.14 -13.45 16.35
N VAL A 396 -8.76 -14.56 15.72
CA VAL A 396 -9.20 -14.93 14.35
C VAL A 396 -10.70 -15.27 14.37
N ILE A 397 -11.18 -15.95 15.41
CA ILE A 397 -12.61 -16.27 15.59
C ILE A 397 -13.44 -15.02 15.94
N THR A 398 -12.90 -14.06 16.70
CA THR A 398 -13.62 -12.81 17.05
C THR A 398 -13.58 -11.74 15.96
N CYS A 399 -12.54 -11.68 15.11
CA CYS A 399 -12.56 -10.85 13.90
C CYS A 399 -13.70 -11.23 12.94
N TYR A 400 -14.17 -12.48 13.00
CA TYR A 400 -15.27 -12.99 12.18
C TYR A 400 -16.65 -12.39 12.56
N TRP A 401 -16.81 -11.88 13.79
CA TRP A 401 -18.12 -11.42 14.30
C TRP A 401 -18.20 -9.93 14.68
N THR A 402 -17.08 -9.26 14.94
CA THR A 402 -17.12 -7.78 15.04
C THR A 402 -17.42 -7.11 13.70
N SER A 403 -17.13 -7.76 12.56
CA SER A 403 -17.47 -7.22 11.23
C SER A 403 -18.91 -7.49 10.80
N THR A 404 -19.61 -8.47 11.40
CA THR A 404 -21.02 -8.79 11.09
C THR A 404 -22.01 -8.25 12.14
N SER A 405 -21.57 -7.91 13.35
CA SER A 405 -22.44 -7.30 14.38
C SER A 405 -22.32 -5.77 14.51
N LEU A 406 -21.40 -5.11 13.79
CA LEU A 406 -21.35 -3.65 13.68
C LEU A 406 -22.14 -3.06 12.49
N LEU A 407 -22.98 -3.87 11.83
CA LEU A 407 -23.85 -3.42 10.74
C LEU A 407 -25.29 -3.02 11.15
N ILE A 408 -25.61 -3.00 12.44
CA ILE A 408 -26.88 -2.48 12.96
C ILE A 408 -26.56 -1.76 14.29
N THR A 409 -26.13 -0.49 14.31
CA THR A 409 -26.88 0.69 13.91
C THR A 409 -25.93 1.87 13.61
N PRO A 410 -26.09 2.58 12.48
CA PRO A 410 -25.72 3.98 12.37
C PRO A 410 -27.01 4.79 12.24
N THR A 411 -27.52 5.31 13.34
CA THR A 411 -28.49 6.41 13.31
C THR A 411 -27.78 7.67 12.81
N SER A 412 -27.59 7.73 11.49
CA SER A 412 -27.29 8.94 10.72
C SER A 412 -27.40 8.57 9.25
N SER A 413 -28.41 9.11 8.58
CA SER A 413 -28.67 8.94 7.14
C SER A 413 -27.54 9.44 6.23
N LYS A 414 -26.44 9.96 6.79
CA LYS A 414 -25.31 10.53 6.07
C LYS A 414 -24.21 9.52 5.70
N TRP A 415 -24.13 8.36 6.36
CA TRP A 415 -23.08 7.36 6.11
C TRP A 415 -23.33 6.46 4.88
N LYS A 416 -24.59 6.16 4.54
CA LYS A 416 -24.94 5.40 3.32
C LYS A 416 -24.56 6.14 2.04
N THR A 417 -24.44 7.46 2.10
CA THR A 417 -24.00 8.28 0.96
C THR A 417 -22.48 8.21 0.78
N PHE A 418 -21.68 8.01 1.84
CA PHE A 418 -20.21 8.05 1.79
C PHE A 418 -19.58 6.81 1.12
N MET A 419 -20.14 5.62 1.33
CA MET A 419 -19.63 4.36 0.74
C MET A 419 -20.03 4.14 -0.74
N LYS A 420 -21.01 4.88 -1.26
CA LYS A 420 -21.40 4.83 -2.69
C LYS A 420 -20.55 5.75 -3.60
N ILE A 421 -19.62 6.52 -3.02
CA ILE A 421 -18.80 7.51 -3.75
C ILE A 421 -17.43 6.95 -4.17
N PHE A 422 -16.98 5.88 -3.50
CA PHE A 422 -15.64 5.31 -3.68
C PHE A 422 -15.63 3.86 -4.19
N TYR A 423 -16.76 3.37 -4.71
CA TYR A 423 -16.84 2.15 -5.52
C TYR A 423 -17.59 2.41 -6.82
#